data_AF-A0A1B2Z9S2-F1
#
_entry.id   AF-A0A1B2Z9S2-F1
#
_cell.length_a   1.000
_cell.length_b   1.000
_cell.length_c   1.000
_cell.angle_alpha   90.00
_cell.angle_beta   90.00
_cell.angle_gamma   90.00
#
_symmetry.space_group_name_H-M   'P 1'
#
loop_
_entity.id
_entity.type
_entity.pdbx_description
1 polymer ?
#
loop_
_entity_poly.entity_id
_entity_poly.type
_entity_poly.pdbx_seq_one_letter_code
_entity_poly.pdbx_strand_id
1 'polypeptide(L)'
;MKNYEFDYEMYPDGISEEVYDLEPSVWDRGYYCETEEGVWYELYVNETIKSDYPTIAEDFDNIDSISYNFRGFFGLWLGDYEENSQITFFVPNQEKEFTFDEMTNIFI
;
A
#
# COMPACT_ATOMS: atom_id res chain seq x y z
N MET A 1 10.72 4.19 -14.02
CA MET A 1 11.02 3.85 -12.61
C MET A 1 11.38 2.38 -12.53
N LYS A 2 12.22 1.99 -11.57
CA LYS A 2 12.38 0.56 -11.24
C LYS A 2 11.09 0.17 -10.50
N ASN A 3 10.31 -0.74 -11.08
CA ASN A 3 9.19 -1.34 -10.37
C ASN A 3 9.78 -2.46 -9.50
N TYR A 4 9.52 -2.39 -8.20
CA TYR A 4 9.96 -3.41 -7.24
C TYR A 4 8.90 -4.51 -7.17
N GLU A 5 9.36 -5.75 -7.11
CA GLU A 5 8.53 -6.93 -6.83
C GLU A 5 9.03 -7.54 -5.51
N PHE A 6 8.12 -8.12 -4.71
CA PHE A 6 8.48 -8.73 -3.44
C PHE A 6 9.29 -10.02 -3.68
N ASP A 7 10.45 -10.13 -3.03
CA ASP A 7 11.34 -11.29 -3.18
C ASP A 7 10.96 -12.39 -2.16
N TYR A 8 10.08 -13.30 -2.57
CA TYR A 8 9.67 -14.43 -1.74
C TYR A 8 10.77 -15.49 -1.53
N GLU A 9 11.84 -15.49 -2.32
CA GLU A 9 12.97 -16.41 -2.11
C GLU A 9 13.85 -15.92 -0.95
N MET A 10 14.07 -14.60 -0.87
CA MET A 10 14.84 -13.96 0.20
C MET A 10 14.03 -13.80 1.49
N TYR A 11 12.72 -13.56 1.39
CA TYR A 11 11.80 -13.33 2.51
C TYR A 11 10.67 -14.37 2.51
N PRO A 12 10.94 -15.63 2.90
CA PRO A 12 10.01 -16.75 2.74
C PRO A 12 8.75 -16.64 3.62
N ASP A 13 8.82 -15.88 4.72
CA ASP A 13 7.68 -15.64 5.61
C ASP A 13 6.76 -14.51 5.10
N GLY A 14 7.08 -13.90 3.96
CA GLY A 14 6.28 -12.83 3.34
C GLY A 14 6.25 -11.54 4.15
N ILE A 15 5.19 -10.76 3.94
CA ILE A 15 4.89 -9.53 4.69
C ILE A 15 4.05 -9.91 5.91
N SER A 16 4.69 -10.14 7.05
CA SER A 16 4.03 -10.80 8.21
C SER A 16 4.24 -10.12 9.56
N GLU A 17 5.12 -9.13 9.67
CA GLU A 17 5.30 -8.39 10.93
C GLU A 17 4.15 -7.38 11.10
N GLU A 18 3.47 -7.38 12.25
CA GLU A 18 2.32 -6.49 12.48
C GLU A 18 2.74 -5.00 12.57
N VAL A 19 2.01 -4.13 11.87
CA VAL A 19 2.12 -2.69 12.04
C VAL A 19 1.22 -2.25 13.21
N TYR A 20 1.83 -1.61 14.21
CA TYR A 20 1.11 -1.02 15.34
C TYR A 20 0.79 0.46 15.11
N ASP A 21 -0.16 0.99 15.88
CA ASP A 21 -0.56 2.41 15.87
C ASP A 21 -1.03 2.94 14.50
N LEU A 22 -1.72 2.10 13.74
CA LEU A 22 -2.38 2.50 12.49
C LEU A 22 -3.45 3.58 12.73
N GLU A 23 -3.63 4.48 11.76
CA GLU A 23 -4.73 5.46 11.77
C GLU A 23 -6.08 4.74 11.56
N PRO A 24 -6.90 4.58 12.63
CA PRO A 24 -8.08 3.72 12.57
C PRO A 24 -9.21 4.29 11.70
N SER A 25 -9.16 5.58 11.36
CA SER A 25 -10.11 6.15 10.38
C SER A 25 -9.85 5.66 8.95
N VAL A 26 -8.67 5.10 8.67
CA VAL A 26 -8.31 4.56 7.35
C VAL A 26 -8.14 3.04 7.38
N TRP A 27 -7.38 2.52 8.34
CA TRP A 27 -6.87 1.14 8.31
C TRP A 27 -7.55 0.23 9.35
N ASP A 28 -7.85 -1.01 8.97
CA ASP A 28 -8.29 -2.09 9.86
C ASP A 28 -7.10 -2.82 10.51
N ARG A 29 -6.13 -3.19 9.67
CA ARG A 29 -4.90 -3.90 10.06
C ARG A 29 -3.81 -3.69 9.02
N GLY A 30 -2.58 -4.06 9.36
CA GLY A 30 -1.45 -3.94 8.46
C GLY A 30 -0.26 -4.78 8.88
N TYR A 31 0.52 -5.19 7.90
CA TYR A 31 1.75 -5.94 8.07
C TYR A 31 2.88 -5.28 7.28
N TYR A 32 4.12 -5.55 7.68
CA TYR A 32 5.31 -5.08 7.00
C TYR A 32 6.41 -6.14 6.92
N CYS A 33 7.36 -5.90 6.02
CA CYS A 33 8.61 -6.63 5.92
C CYS A 33 9.73 -5.65 5.56
N GLU A 34 10.73 -5.55 6.43
CA GLU A 34 11.95 -4.78 6.16
C GLU A 34 12.89 -5.57 5.26
N THR A 35 13.36 -4.92 4.20
CA THR A 35 14.34 -5.46 3.25
C THR A 35 15.57 -4.55 3.19
N GLU A 36 16.64 -5.02 2.53
CA GLU A 36 17.83 -4.18 2.32
C GLU A 36 17.54 -2.90 1.50
N GLU A 37 16.51 -2.91 0.64
CA GLU A 37 16.19 -1.80 -0.26
C GLU A 37 15.12 -0.84 0.30
N GLY A 38 14.36 -1.25 1.32
CA GLY A 38 13.23 -0.50 1.87
C GLY A 38 12.24 -1.39 2.62
N VAL A 39 11.02 -0.88 2.83
CA VAL A 39 9.97 -1.59 3.56
C VAL A 39 8.80 -1.90 2.64
N TRP A 40 8.37 -3.15 2.63
CA TRP A 40 7.11 -3.56 2.05
C TRP A 40 6.01 -3.50 3.10
N TYR A 41 4.85 -2.96 2.71
CA TYR A 41 3.66 -2.88 3.52
C TYR A 41 2.51 -3.61 2.84
N GLU A 42 1.72 -4.31 3.64
CA GLU A 42 0.43 -4.89 3.26
C GLU A 42 -0.62 -4.34 4.22
N LEU A 43 -1.42 -3.37 3.76
CA LEU A 43 -2.41 -2.68 4.58
C LEU A 43 -3.83 -2.99 4.14
N TYR A 44 -4.74 -3.06 5.10
CA TYR A 44 -6.15 -3.37 4.88
C TYR A 44 -6.98 -2.14 5.25
N VAL A 45 -7.67 -1.56 4.26
CA VAL A 45 -8.56 -0.43 4.53
C VAL A 45 -9.76 -0.88 5.35
N ASN A 46 -10.25 -0.02 6.23
CA ASN A 46 -11.43 -0.31 7.04
C ASN A 46 -12.72 -0.28 6.20
N GLU A 47 -13.83 -0.69 6.83
CA GLU A 47 -15.15 -0.74 6.18
C GLU A 47 -15.65 0.63 5.68
N THR A 48 -15.24 1.74 6.32
CA THR A 48 -15.63 3.09 5.89
C THR A 48 -14.95 3.43 4.57
N ILE A 49 -13.63 3.30 4.50
CA ILE A 49 -12.88 3.53 3.27
C ILE A 49 -13.31 2.56 2.17
N LYS A 50 -13.51 1.28 2.50
CA LYS A 50 -14.00 0.28 1.54
C LYS A 50 -15.39 0.62 0.99
N SER A 51 -16.26 1.23 1.81
CA SER A 51 -17.58 1.68 1.35
C SER A 51 -17.49 2.88 0.41
N ASP A 52 -16.58 3.82 0.67
CA ASP A 52 -16.38 5.01 -0.17
C ASP A 52 -15.67 4.67 -1.48
N TYR A 53 -14.74 3.72 -1.42
CA TYR A 53 -13.97 3.20 -2.56
C TYR A 53 -14.16 1.67 -2.65
N PRO A 54 -15.30 1.18 -3.17
CA PRO A 54 -15.53 -0.25 -3.27
C PRO A 54 -14.53 -0.94 -4.20
N THR A 55 -14.08 -0.23 -5.24
CA THR A 55 -13.05 -0.67 -6.17
C THR A 55 -12.03 0.44 -6.39
N ILE A 56 -10.79 0.05 -6.67
CA ILE A 56 -9.73 0.95 -7.13
C ILE A 56 -9.18 0.34 -8.41
N ALA A 57 -9.54 0.94 -9.56
CA ALA A 57 -9.00 0.54 -10.84
C ALA A 57 -7.57 1.10 -11.00
N GLU A 58 -6.68 0.36 -11.68
CA GLU A 58 -5.35 0.85 -12.07
C GLU A 58 -5.46 1.85 -13.24
N ASP A 59 -5.98 3.04 -12.95
CA ASP A 59 -6.09 4.15 -13.89
C ASP A 59 -5.21 5.31 -13.42
N PHE A 60 -3.89 5.16 -13.58
CA PHE A 60 -2.89 6.10 -13.07
C PHE A 60 -2.77 7.39 -13.90
N ASP A 61 -3.43 7.46 -15.05
CA ASP A 61 -3.42 8.63 -15.94
C ASP A 61 -4.67 9.50 -15.78
N ASN A 62 -5.71 9.00 -15.13
CA ASN A 62 -6.95 9.73 -14.87
C ASN A 62 -6.87 10.52 -13.56
N ILE A 63 -6.64 11.82 -13.67
CA ILE A 63 -6.50 12.74 -12.52
C ILE A 63 -7.70 12.77 -11.57
N ASP A 64 -8.89 12.40 -12.05
CA ASP A 64 -10.10 12.37 -11.22
C ASP A 64 -10.24 11.04 -10.45
N SER A 65 -9.40 10.03 -10.75
CA SER A 65 -9.38 8.75 -10.04
C SER A 65 -8.46 8.82 -8.81
N ILE A 66 -8.88 8.19 -7.70
CA ILE A 66 -8.01 8.03 -6.52
C ILE A 66 -6.69 7.33 -6.88
N SER A 67 -6.72 6.42 -7.85
CA SER A 67 -5.53 5.70 -8.33
C SER A 67 -4.43 6.62 -8.82
N TYR A 68 -4.79 7.80 -9.37
CA TYR A 68 -3.81 8.80 -9.77
C TYR A 68 -2.83 9.13 -8.64
N ASN A 69 -3.30 9.19 -7.40
CA ASN A 69 -2.47 9.55 -6.25
C ASN A 69 -1.44 8.46 -5.89
N PHE A 70 -1.63 7.20 -6.32
CA PHE A 70 -0.66 6.13 -6.07
C PHE A 70 0.48 6.07 -7.09
N ARG A 71 0.45 6.87 -8.16
CA ARG A 71 1.40 6.78 -9.30
C ARG A 71 2.87 6.98 -8.94
N GLY A 72 3.18 7.49 -7.75
CA GLY A 72 4.56 7.70 -7.29
C GLY A 72 5.17 6.53 -6.52
N PHE A 73 4.39 5.52 -6.13
CA PHE A 73 4.92 4.35 -5.42
C PHE A 73 5.79 3.49 -6.35
N PHE A 74 6.93 3.02 -5.83
CA PHE A 74 7.91 2.24 -6.59
C PHE A 74 7.56 0.75 -6.68
N GLY A 75 6.68 0.27 -5.81
CA GLY A 75 6.03 -1.03 -5.87
C GLY A 75 4.62 -0.87 -5.35
N LEU A 76 3.64 -1.36 -6.10
CA LEU A 76 2.22 -1.25 -5.78
C LEU A 76 1.48 -2.43 -6.38
N TRP A 77 0.62 -3.06 -5.58
CA TRP A 77 -0.28 -4.12 -6.01
C TRP A 77 -1.67 -3.86 -5.41
N LEU A 78 -2.65 -3.75 -6.31
CA LEU A 78 -4.07 -3.48 -5.98
C LEU A 78 -4.98 -4.66 -6.32
N GLY A 79 -4.42 -5.79 -6.79
CA GLY A 79 -5.19 -6.93 -7.27
C GLY A 79 -6.09 -7.58 -6.21
N ASP A 80 -5.76 -7.42 -4.93
CA ASP A 80 -6.52 -7.95 -3.79
C ASP A 80 -7.44 -6.92 -3.13
N TYR A 81 -7.50 -5.70 -3.65
CA TYR A 81 -8.27 -4.62 -3.03
C TYR A 81 -9.77 -4.88 -3.07
N GLU A 82 -10.30 -5.32 -4.22
CA GLU A 82 -11.75 -5.49 -4.41
C GLU A 82 -12.33 -6.55 -3.47
N GLU A 83 -11.65 -7.69 -3.33
CA GLU A 83 -12.11 -8.81 -2.52
C GLU A 83 -11.71 -8.72 -1.05
N ASN A 84 -10.50 -8.22 -0.77
CA ASN A 84 -9.89 -8.30 0.56
C ASN A 84 -9.60 -6.95 1.21
N SER A 85 -9.91 -5.83 0.56
CA SER A 85 -9.58 -4.47 1.03
C SER A 85 -8.06 -4.23 1.19
N GLN A 86 -7.24 -5.06 0.53
CA GLN A 86 -5.79 -5.09 0.69
C GLN A 86 -5.09 -4.19 -0.33
N ILE A 87 -4.11 -3.43 0.14
CA ILE A 87 -3.16 -2.67 -0.69
C ILE A 87 -1.76 -3.10 -0.27
N THR A 88 -0.95 -3.52 -1.24
CA THR A 88 0.46 -3.85 -1.01
C THR A 88 1.34 -2.82 -1.71
N PHE A 89 2.33 -2.25 -1.01
CA PHE A 89 3.20 -1.24 -1.60
C PHE A 89 4.60 -1.23 -0.97
N PHE A 90 5.55 -0.63 -1.69
CA PHE A 90 6.94 -0.56 -1.31
C PHE A 90 7.39 0.88 -1.08
N VAL A 91 8.10 1.10 0.03
CA VAL A 91 8.73 2.37 0.39
C VAL A 91 10.25 2.19 0.44
N PRO A 92 11.01 2.68 -0.57
CA PRO A 92 12.46 2.62 -0.57
C PRO A 92 13.09 3.39 0.60
N ASN A 93 14.26 2.96 1.08
CA ASN A 93 14.97 3.58 2.22
C ASN A 93 15.23 5.10 2.10
N GLN A 94 15.25 5.66 0.89
CA GLN A 94 15.50 7.08 0.63
C GLN A 94 14.25 7.87 0.22
N GLU A 95 13.08 7.21 0.18
CA GLU A 95 11.81 7.82 -0.18
C GLU A 95 11.35 8.81 0.89
N LYS A 96 10.77 9.94 0.47
CA LYS A 96 10.35 11.04 1.35
C LYS A 96 8.96 11.57 1.04
N GLU A 97 8.47 11.32 -0.17
CA GLU A 97 7.18 11.79 -0.66
C GLU A 97 6.18 10.63 -0.56
N PHE A 98 6.45 9.51 -1.23
CA PHE A 98 5.53 8.35 -1.28
C PHE A 98 5.82 7.36 -0.16
N THR A 99 5.55 7.78 1.07
CA THR A 99 5.80 7.03 2.31
C THR A 99 4.54 6.32 2.83
N PHE A 100 4.67 5.58 3.94
CA PHE A 100 3.53 5.02 4.68
C PHE A 100 2.51 6.11 5.07
N ASP A 101 2.99 7.26 5.56
CA ASP A 101 2.12 8.37 5.96
C ASP A 101 1.38 8.95 4.75
N GLU A 102 2.05 9.05 3.61
CA GLU A 102 1.41 9.51 2.37
C GLU A 102 0.33 8.54 1.89
N MET A 103 0.58 7.23 1.96
CA MET A 103 -0.45 6.23 1.66
C MET A 103 -1.70 6.44 2.54
N THR A 104 -1.51 6.75 3.82
CA THR A 104 -2.60 7.05 4.75
C THR A 104 -3.32 8.35 4.35
N ASN A 105 -2.57 9.41 4.02
CA ASN A 105 -3.13 10.72 3.67
C ASN A 105 -3.95 10.70 2.37
N ILE A 106 -3.69 9.78 1.43
CA ILE A 106 -4.49 9.66 0.20
C ILE A 106 -5.97 9.38 0.48
N PHE A 107 -6.29 8.78 1.64
CA PHE A 107 -7.65 8.43 2.05
C PHE A 107 -8.31 9.45 3.00
N ILE A 108 -7.63 10.55 3.36
CA ILE A 108 -8.11 11.60 4.28
C ILE A 108 -8.51 12.86 3.51
#